data_AF-A0A2K8VE21-F1
#
_entry.id   AF-A0A2K8VE21-F1
#
_cell.length_a   1.000
_cell.length_b   1.000
_cell.length_c   1.000
_cell.angle_alpha   90.00
_cell.angle_beta   90.00
_cell.angle_gamma   90.00
#
_symmetry.space_group_name_H-M   'P 1'
#
loop_
_entity.id
_entity.type
_entity.pdbx_description
1 polymer ?
#
loop_
_entity_poly.entity_id
_entity_poly.type
_entity_poly.pdbx_seq_one_letter_code
_entity_poly.pdbx_strand_id
1 'polypeptide(L)'
;MFLNQIDIEFYDKNLSEATKETYHSKIKKIKEYLEYKQMKNITCSQITNEFVIKFLDYLRYTKKLGSRTRDNYYTFIVTLTKWMIDKKYLLENPCEGIKKIHRKKNDKQTIPKEIKEEFFTYYQETNPNYFV
;
A
#
# COMPACT_ATOMS: atom_id res chain seq x y z
N MET A 1 1.59 16.86 -10.28
CA MET A 1 0.68 16.17 -9.32
C MET A 1 1.29 14.82 -8.96
N PHE A 2 1.12 14.30 -7.74
CA PHE A 2 1.83 13.09 -7.25
C PHE A 2 1.74 11.89 -8.20
N LEU A 3 0.54 11.56 -8.71
CA LEU A 3 0.35 10.44 -9.64
C LEU A 3 1.13 10.62 -10.95
N ASN A 4 1.16 11.83 -11.51
CA ASN A 4 1.95 12.10 -12.71
C ASN A 4 3.45 11.84 -12.47
N GLN A 5 3.96 12.14 -11.27
CA GLN A 5 5.35 11.81 -10.94
C GLN A 5 5.54 10.29 -10.89
N ILE A 6 4.63 9.55 -10.26
CA ILE A 6 4.68 8.08 -10.24
C ILE A 6 4.63 7.48 -11.64
N ASP A 7 3.83 8.05 -12.53
CA ASP A 7 3.72 7.60 -13.92
C ASP A 7 5.01 7.87 -14.71
N ILE A 8 5.67 9.01 -14.47
CA ILE A 8 6.99 9.34 -15.05
C ILE A 8 8.06 8.37 -14.53
N GLU A 9 8.15 8.18 -13.21
CA GLU A 9 9.13 7.27 -12.59
C GLU A 9 8.94 5.81 -13.04
N PHE A 10 7.72 5.41 -13.36
CA PHE A 10 7.44 4.12 -13.99
C PHE A 10 7.95 4.07 -15.43
N TYR A 11 7.69 5.10 -16.23
CA TYR A 11 8.18 5.20 -17.61
C TYR A 11 9.72 5.15 -17.67
N ASP A 12 10.37 5.84 -16.73
CA ASP A 12 11.83 5.87 -16.58
C ASP A 12 12.41 4.57 -15.98
N LYS A 13 11.57 3.56 -15.72
CA LYS A 13 11.92 2.24 -15.15
C LYS A 13 12.51 2.29 -13.74
N ASN A 14 12.28 3.38 -13.01
CA ASN A 14 12.65 3.51 -11.59
C ASN A 14 11.64 2.84 -10.65
N LEU A 15 10.42 2.58 -11.14
CA LEU A 15 9.34 1.92 -10.40
C LEU A 15 8.79 0.71 -11.15
N SER A 16 8.38 -0.30 -10.39
CA SER A 16 7.62 -1.44 -10.93
C SER A 16 6.18 -1.07 -11.24
N GLU A 17 5.56 -1.77 -12.20
CA GLU A 17 4.14 -1.61 -12.53
C GLU A 17 3.25 -1.87 -11.30
N ALA A 18 3.55 -2.92 -10.54
CA ALA A 18 2.83 -3.25 -9.31
C ALA A 18 2.86 -2.10 -8.28
N THR A 19 3.97 -1.36 -8.18
CA THR A 19 4.08 -0.19 -7.30
C THR A 19 3.18 0.94 -7.78
N LYS A 20 3.19 1.24 -9.08
CA LYS A 20 2.32 2.25 -9.71
C LYS A 20 0.85 1.92 -9.44
N GLU A 21 0.41 0.71 -9.77
CA GLU A 21 -0.97 0.27 -9.56
C GLU A 21 -1.38 0.35 -8.09
N THR A 22 -0.48 -0.05 -7.19
CA THR A 22 -0.70 0.03 -5.75
C THR A 22 -0.95 1.48 -5.31
N TYR A 23 -0.16 2.44 -5.80
CA TYR A 23 -0.30 3.85 -5.42
C TYR A 23 -1.59 4.46 -5.97
N HIS A 24 -1.92 4.19 -7.24
CA HIS A 24 -3.20 4.60 -7.84
C HIS A 24 -4.40 4.07 -7.06
N SER A 25 -4.39 2.77 -6.73
CA SER A 25 -5.45 2.13 -5.93
C SER A 25 -5.59 2.74 -4.54
N LYS A 26 -4.48 3.07 -3.89
CA LYS A 26 -4.50 3.69 -2.56
C LYS A 26 -5.06 5.12 -2.59
N ILE A 27 -4.71 5.92 -3.60
CA ILE A 27 -5.30 7.25 -3.78
C ILE A 27 -6.79 7.16 -4.06
N LYS A 28 -7.23 6.18 -4.85
CA LYS A 28 -8.66 5.92 -5.07
C LYS A 28 -9.39 5.69 -3.74
N LYS A 29 -8.82 4.91 -2.80
CA LYS A 29 -9.41 4.73 -1.46
C LYS A 29 -9.46 5.99 -0.61
N ILE A 30 -8.47 6.89 -0.74
CA ILE A 30 -8.52 8.19 -0.07
C ILE A 30 -9.67 9.03 -0.64
N LYS A 31 -9.85 9.04 -1.97
CA LYS A 31 -10.98 9.74 -2.62
C LYS A 31 -12.33 9.17 -2.17
N GLU A 32 -12.49 7.85 -2.15
CA GLU A 32 -13.70 7.19 -1.64
C GLU A 32 -14.00 7.59 -0.18
N TYR A 33 -12.97 7.77 0.66
CA TYR A 33 -13.15 8.23 2.03
C TYR A 33 -13.60 9.70 2.10
N LEU A 34 -13.01 10.57 1.29
CA LEU A 34 -13.41 11.98 1.20
C LEU A 34 -14.85 12.12 0.73
N GLU A 35 -15.27 11.32 -0.25
CA GLU A 35 -16.66 11.26 -0.72
C GLU A 35 -17.60 10.77 0.40
N TYR A 36 -17.20 9.71 1.12
CA TYR A 36 -17.96 9.20 2.27
C TYR A 36 -18.14 10.26 3.38
N LYS A 37 -17.13 11.11 3.59
CA LYS A 37 -17.19 12.23 4.55
C LYS A 37 -17.82 13.49 3.96
N GLN A 38 -18.25 13.48 2.71
CA GLN A 38 -18.75 14.65 1.97
C GLN A 38 -17.75 15.82 1.93
N MET A 39 -16.46 15.53 2.03
CA MET A 39 -15.35 16.50 2.02
C MET A 39 -14.77 16.65 0.61
N LYS A 40 -15.58 17.09 -0.35
CA LYS A 40 -15.16 17.16 -1.77
C LYS A 40 -14.05 18.18 -2.05
N ASN A 41 -13.94 19.23 -1.23
CA ASN A 41 -13.00 20.34 -1.42
C ASN A 41 -11.98 20.43 -0.28
N ILE A 42 -11.42 19.28 0.13
CA ILE A 42 -10.38 19.28 1.16
C ILE A 42 -9.11 19.98 0.65
N THR A 43 -8.56 20.86 1.48
CA THR A 43 -7.27 21.52 1.25
C THR A 43 -6.15 20.73 1.91
N CYS A 44 -4.91 20.87 1.42
CA CYS A 44 -3.79 20.10 1.95
C CYS A 44 -3.55 20.34 3.44
N SER A 45 -3.74 21.58 3.92
CA SER A 45 -3.62 21.94 5.34
C SER A 45 -4.61 21.23 6.26
N GLN A 46 -5.73 20.72 5.73
CA GLN A 46 -6.71 19.94 6.48
C GLN A 46 -6.30 18.46 6.65
N ILE A 47 -5.22 18.03 6.02
CA ILE A 47 -4.64 16.69 6.22
C ILE A 47 -3.82 16.73 7.52
N THR A 48 -4.52 16.80 8.65
CA THR A 48 -3.95 16.81 10.00
C THR A 48 -3.72 15.39 10.51
N ASN A 49 -3.05 15.26 11.66
CA ASN A 49 -2.89 13.96 12.33
C ASN A 49 -4.24 13.28 12.60
N GLU A 50 -5.22 14.06 13.05
CA GLU A 50 -6.59 13.58 13.30
C GLU A 50 -7.24 13.02 12.02
N PHE A 51 -7.04 13.69 10.88
CA PHE A 51 -7.54 13.20 9.59
C PHE A 51 -6.95 11.82 9.26
N VAL A 52 -5.62 11.66 9.42
CA VAL A 52 -4.94 10.39 9.14
C VAL A 52 -5.44 9.28 10.06
N ILE A 53 -5.60 9.56 11.35
CA ILE A 53 -6.16 8.60 12.32
C ILE A 53 -7.57 8.18 11.91
N LYS A 54 -8.47 9.14 11.67
CA LYS A 54 -9.86 8.87 11.28
C LYS A 54 -9.96 8.08 9.97
N PHE A 55 -9.07 8.33 9.01
CA PHE A 55 -9.01 7.55 7.78
C PHE A 55 -8.57 6.10 8.05
N LEU A 56 -7.53 5.90 8.86
CA LEU A 56 -7.04 4.57 9.20
C LEU A 56 -8.08 3.77 10.02
N ASP A 57 -8.83 4.44 10.89
CA ASP A 57 -9.93 3.85 11.64
C ASP A 57 -11.10 3.47 10.74
N TYR A 58 -11.44 4.32 9.76
CA TYR A 58 -12.42 3.99 8.73
C TYR A 58 -12.03 2.71 7.98
N LEU A 59 -10.76 2.59 7.58
CA LEU A 59 -10.27 1.38 6.92
C LEU A 59 -10.37 0.15 7.82
N ARG A 60 -10.00 0.26 9.10
CA ARG A 60 -9.97 -0.86 10.03
C ARG A 60 -11.35 -1.29 10.50
N TYR A 61 -12.18 -0.35 10.93
CA TYR A 61 -13.43 -0.63 11.65
C TYR A 61 -14.65 -0.54 10.73
N THR A 62 -14.71 0.44 9.82
CA THR A 62 -15.84 0.57 8.89
C THR A 62 -15.71 -0.38 7.70
N LYS A 63 -14.53 -0.43 7.06
CA LYS A 63 -14.26 -1.33 5.92
C LYS A 63 -13.77 -2.72 6.33
N LYS A 64 -13.61 -2.96 7.64
CA LYS A 64 -13.20 -4.25 8.22
C LYS A 64 -11.90 -4.80 7.62
N LEU A 65 -10.98 -3.93 7.17
CA LEU A 65 -9.71 -4.36 6.58
C LEU A 65 -8.77 -4.93 7.63
N GLY A 66 -7.93 -5.89 7.22
CA GLY A 66 -6.91 -6.49 8.08
C GLY A 66 -5.90 -5.46 8.62
N SER A 67 -5.29 -5.77 9.77
CA SER A 67 -4.29 -4.90 10.42
C SER A 67 -3.10 -4.60 9.51
N ARG A 68 -2.62 -5.62 8.79
CA ARG A 68 -1.56 -5.48 7.77
C ARG A 68 -1.96 -4.52 6.66
N THR A 69 -3.18 -4.66 6.14
CA THR A 69 -3.69 -3.79 5.08
C THR A 69 -3.77 -2.34 5.57
N ARG A 70 -4.33 -2.09 6.76
CA ARG A 70 -4.36 -0.76 7.38
C ARG A 70 -2.96 -0.16 7.50
N ASP A 71 -1.97 -0.93 7.96
CA ASP A 71 -0.60 -0.43 8.09
C ASP A 71 0.12 -0.24 6.74
N ASN A 72 -0.26 -0.99 5.70
CA ASN A 72 0.17 -0.72 4.33
C ASN A 72 -0.41 0.61 3.83
N TYR A 73 -1.64 0.97 4.21
CA TYR A 73 -2.19 2.31 3.93
C TYR A 73 -1.43 3.37 4.71
N TYR A 74 -1.18 3.19 6.00
CA TYR A 74 -0.37 4.12 6.80
C TYR A 74 1.01 4.38 6.16
N THR A 75 1.72 3.32 5.76
CA THR A 75 3.04 3.44 5.11
C THR A 75 2.98 4.25 3.81
N PHE A 76 1.90 4.10 3.05
CA PHE A 76 1.67 4.91 1.86
C PHE A 76 1.37 6.37 2.18
N ILE A 77 0.52 6.64 3.19
CA ILE A 77 0.21 8.02 3.60
C ILE A 77 1.49 8.73 4.05
N VAL A 78 2.37 8.06 4.81
CA VAL A 78 3.69 8.61 5.17
C VAL A 78 4.51 8.98 3.93
N THR A 79 4.46 8.16 2.88
CA THR A 79 5.18 8.43 1.62
C THR A 79 4.57 9.63 0.91
N LEU A 80 3.24 9.70 0.84
CA LEU A 80 2.51 10.80 0.24
C LEU A 80 2.74 12.12 0.99
N THR A 81 2.67 12.13 2.32
CA THR A 81 2.82 13.35 3.13
C THR A 81 4.25 13.88 3.08
N LYS A 82 5.27 13.00 3.02
CA LYS A 82 6.65 13.41 2.75
C LYS A 82 6.77 14.15 1.42
N TRP A 83 6.24 13.56 0.34
CA TRP A 83 6.20 14.23 -0.96
C TRP A 83 5.46 15.58 -0.90
N MET A 84 4.38 15.66 -0.13
CA MET A 84 3.64 16.92 0.04
C MET A 84 4.45 17.99 0.77
N ILE A 85 5.27 17.61 1.75
CA ILE A 85 6.21 18.52 2.43
C ILE A 85 7.29 19.00 1.45
N ASP A 86 7.88 18.09 0.68
CA ASP A 86 8.93 18.43 -0.31
C ASP A 86 8.41 19.45 -1.36
N LYS A 87 7.11 19.38 -1.68
CA LYS A 87 6.43 20.33 -2.58
C LYS A 87 5.80 21.53 -1.87
N LYS A 88 6.04 21.70 -0.57
CA LYS A 88 5.54 22.79 0.28
C LYS A 88 4.01 22.89 0.37
N TYR A 89 3.30 21.77 0.19
CA TYR A 89 1.86 21.68 0.43
C TYR A 89 1.53 21.48 1.92
N LEU A 90 2.45 20.90 2.66
CA LEU A 90 2.38 20.68 4.11
C LEU A 90 3.63 21.26 4.77
N LEU A 91 3.48 21.79 5.98
CA LEU A 91 4.60 22.27 6.80
C LEU A 91 5.20 21.14 7.64
N GLU A 92 4.35 20.24 8.13
CA GLU A 92 4.72 19.18 9.07
C GLU A 92 4.10 17.86 8.64
N ASN A 93 4.66 16.75 9.12
CA ASN A 93 4.16 15.43 8.78
C ASN A 93 3.00 15.01 9.70
N PRO A 94 1.75 14.93 9.21
CA PRO A 94 0.62 14.54 10.03
C PRO A 94 0.68 13.08 10.48
N CYS A 95 1.58 12.27 9.93
CA CYS A 95 1.74 10.86 10.31
C CYS A 95 2.62 10.64 11.55
N GLU A 96 3.21 11.69 12.09
CA GLU A 96 4.08 11.61 13.27
C GLU A 96 3.32 11.09 14.50
N GLY A 97 3.98 10.24 15.30
CA GLY A 97 3.38 9.61 16.48
C GLY A 97 2.40 8.45 16.21
N ILE A 98 1.95 8.22 14.97
CA ILE A 98 1.02 7.13 14.64
C ILE A 98 1.78 5.80 14.58
N LYS A 99 1.39 4.83 15.42
CA LYS A 99 2.01 3.49 15.44
C LYS A 99 1.31 2.51 14.50
N LYS A 100 2.11 1.58 13.96
CA LYS A 100 1.62 0.38 13.27
C LYS A 100 0.99 -0.58 14.29
N ILE A 101 -0.09 -1.25 13.90
CA ILE A 101 -0.85 -2.17 14.76
C ILE A 101 -0.54 -3.64 14.48
N HIS A 102 -0.05 -3.95 13.28
CA HIS A 102 0.31 -5.30 12.87
C HIS A 102 1.65 -5.70 13.52
N ARG A 103 1.60 -6.70 14.40
CA ARG A 103 2.77 -7.24 15.11
C ARG A 103 3.16 -8.66 14.71
N LYS A 104 2.43 -9.28 13.78
CA LYS A 104 2.67 -10.70 13.44
C LYS A 104 4.00 -10.82 12.68
N LYS A 105 4.88 -11.71 13.12
CA LYS A 105 6.04 -12.14 12.33
C LYS A 105 5.52 -12.84 11.07
N ASN A 106 6.22 -12.67 9.94
CA ASN A 106 5.88 -13.42 8.74
C ASN A 106 6.15 -14.89 9.03
N ASP A 107 5.10 -15.70 9.22
CA ASP A 107 5.20 -17.15 9.43
C ASP A 107 5.49 -17.90 8.12
N LYS A 108 6.00 -17.21 7.09
CA LYS A 108 6.36 -17.83 5.81
C LYS A 108 7.57 -18.72 6.05
N GLN A 109 7.35 -20.03 6.05
CA GLN A 109 8.41 -21.01 6.09
C GLN A 109 8.92 -21.25 4.67
N THR A 110 10.24 -21.32 4.52
CA THR A 110 10.86 -21.77 3.28
C THR A 110 10.46 -23.23 3.07
N ILE A 111 9.92 -23.56 1.89
CA ILE A 111 9.63 -24.95 1.54
C ILE A 111 10.96 -25.72 1.57
N PRO A 112 11.07 -26.80 2.38
CA PRO A 112 12.25 -27.67 2.42
C PRO A 112 12.64 -28.17 1.04
N LYS A 113 13.92 -28.48 0.85
CA LYS A 113 14.44 -28.87 -0.46
C LYS A 113 13.83 -30.19 -0.93
N GLU A 114 13.65 -31.11 -0.01
CA GLU A 114 13.12 -32.46 -0.21
C GLU A 114 11.69 -32.39 -0.77
N ILE A 115 10.85 -31.55 -0.16
CA ILE A 115 9.48 -31.31 -0.61
C ILE A 115 9.45 -30.68 -2.01
N LYS A 116 10.40 -29.79 -2.34
CA LYS A 116 10.50 -29.22 -3.69
C LYS A 116 10.85 -30.29 -4.72
N GLU A 117 11.79 -31.17 -4.41
CA GLU A 117 12.20 -32.26 -5.31
C GLU A 117 11.06 -33.26 -5.56
N GLU A 118 10.27 -33.58 -4.53
CA GLU A 118 9.03 -34.37 -4.69
C GLU A 118 8.02 -33.68 -5.61
N PHE A 119 7.78 -32.37 -5.42
CA PHE A 119 6.89 -31.60 -6.30
C PHE A 119 7.36 -31.61 -7.76
N PHE A 120 8.67 -31.42 -8.00
CA PHE A 120 9.23 -31.45 -9.35
C PHE A 120 9.11 -32.83 -9.99
N THR A 121 9.39 -33.89 -9.23
CA THR A 121 9.29 -35.28 -9.72
C THR A 121 7.85 -35.62 -10.10
N TYR A 122 6.91 -35.36 -9.19
CA TYR A 122 5.47 -35.56 -9.45
C TYR A 122 4.99 -34.76 -10.67
N TYR A 123 5.45 -33.52 -10.81
CA TYR A 123 5.05 -32.66 -11.92
C TYR A 123 5.59 -33.15 -13.27
N GLN A 124 6.83 -33.64 -13.31
CA GLN A 124 7.44 -34.24 -14.51
C GLN A 124 6.70 -35.51 -14.96
N GLU A 125 6.30 -36.36 -14.01
CA GLU A 125 5.56 -37.60 -14.30
C GLU A 125 4.14 -37.33 -14.82
N THR A 126 3.49 -36.29 -14.32
CA THR A 126 2.10 -35.95 -14.68
C THR A 126 1.98 -35.06 -15.93
N ASN A 127 3.00 -34.27 -16.27
CA ASN A 127 2.98 -33.33 -17.39
C ASN A 127 4.26 -33.41 -18.25
N PRO A 128 4.51 -34.54 -18.93
CA PRO A 128 5.77 -34.78 -19.65
C PRO A 128 6.03 -33.79 -20.81
N ASN A 129 5.00 -33.17 -21.37
CA ASN A 129 5.12 -32.24 -22.50
C ASN A 129 5.32 -30.77 -22.10
N TYR A 130 5.40 -30.43 -20.81
CA TYR A 130 5.50 -29.03 -20.38
C TYR A 130 6.92 -28.44 -20.52
N PHE A 131 7.95 -29.29 -20.55
CA PHE A 131 9.36 -28.89 -20.66
C PHE A 131 9.95 -29.06 -22.07
N VAL A 132 9.10 -29.34 -23.07
CA VAL A 132 9.50 -29.46 -24.49
C VAL A 132 9.41 -28.10 -25.19
#